data_AF-A0A6B3FSX1-F1
#
_entry.id   AF-A0A6B3FSX1-F1
#
_cell.length_a   1.000
_cell.length_b   1.000
_cell.length_c   1.000
_cell.angle_alpha   90.00
_cell.angle_beta   90.00
_cell.angle_gamma   90.00
#
_symmetry.space_group_name_H-M   'P 1'
#
loop_
_entity.id
_entity.type
_entity.pdbx_description
1 polymer ?
#
loop_
_entity_poly.entity_id
_entity_poly.type
_entity_poly.pdbx_seq_one_letter_code
_entity_poly.pdbx_strand_id
1 'polypeptide(L)'
;PPLARDVHDRLAPLELKLQQRGVQRALLDMNSRPELGACSDVLWMLRRLMPHGAARPIMGERKLGERSIQESWDLALGTHQRALIELGYEGVSIEQVLEQRLRRDAYGPRATTAGVLAAVEDATLYLGGRRLADELGARALEVLAAERTVDGAPEVLRRVRGLLAYYRTAEPVLPPWV
;
A
#
# COMPACT_ATOMS: atom_id res chain seq x y z
N PRO A 1 18.88 -8.01 6.58
CA PRO A 1 17.69 -8.83 6.90
C PRO A 1 17.09 -9.46 5.64
N PRO A 2 16.39 -10.61 5.72
CA PRO A 2 15.75 -11.24 4.57
C PRO A 2 14.87 -10.28 3.77
N LEU A 3 14.04 -9.47 4.45
CA LEU A 3 13.18 -8.46 3.82
C LEU A 3 13.96 -7.44 2.99
N ALA A 4 15.05 -6.88 3.53
CA ALA A 4 15.84 -5.89 2.79
C ALA A 4 16.48 -6.49 1.53
N ARG A 5 16.88 -7.77 1.59
CA ARG A 5 17.39 -8.50 0.43
C ARG A 5 16.29 -8.74 -0.60
N ASP A 6 15.12 -9.22 -0.18
CA ASP A 6 13.94 -9.41 -1.05
C ASP A 6 13.58 -8.12 -1.81
N VAL A 7 13.56 -6.98 -1.12
CA VAL A 7 13.32 -5.68 -1.75
C VAL A 7 14.35 -5.36 -2.83
N HIS A 8 15.64 -5.58 -2.57
CA HIS A 8 16.68 -5.33 -3.56
C HIS A 8 16.59 -6.31 -4.75
N ASP A 9 16.30 -7.58 -4.48
CA ASP A 9 16.18 -8.61 -5.52
C ASP A 9 14.97 -8.33 -6.44
N ARG A 10 13.83 -7.92 -5.87
CA ARG A 10 12.63 -7.57 -6.65
C ARG A 10 12.75 -6.26 -7.43
N LEU A 11 13.57 -5.33 -6.97
CA LEU A 11 13.85 -4.06 -7.67
C LEU A 11 15.04 -4.16 -8.63
N ALA A 12 15.72 -5.30 -8.71
CA ALA A 12 16.85 -5.51 -9.61
C ALA A 12 16.56 -5.20 -11.09
N PRO A 13 15.34 -5.47 -11.65
CA PRO A 13 15.01 -5.14 -13.03
C PRO A 13 15.04 -3.64 -13.37
N LEU A 14 15.08 -2.75 -12.37
CA LEU A 14 15.28 -1.32 -12.55
C LEU A 14 16.71 -0.97 -12.97
N GLU A 15 17.68 -1.87 -12.75
CA GLU A 15 19.09 -1.69 -13.10
C GLU A 15 19.74 -0.46 -12.42
N LEU A 16 19.25 -0.10 -11.23
CA LEU A 16 19.73 1.02 -10.44
C LEU A 16 20.62 0.57 -9.28
N LYS A 17 21.58 1.41 -8.90
CA LYS A 17 22.47 1.17 -7.74
C LYS A 17 21.79 1.58 -6.43
N LEU A 18 20.70 0.92 -6.08
CA LEU A 18 19.81 1.32 -4.97
C LEU A 18 20.45 1.27 -3.57
N GLN A 19 21.59 0.60 -3.41
CA GLN A 19 22.33 0.60 -2.14
C GLN A 19 23.21 1.85 -1.98
N GLN A 20 23.48 2.60 -3.06
CA GLN A 20 24.27 3.83 -2.99
C GLN A 20 23.43 4.95 -2.37
N ARG A 21 24.10 5.82 -1.61
CA ARG A 21 23.47 7.04 -1.06
C ARG A 21 23.11 8.01 -2.18
N GLY A 22 22.07 8.80 -1.95
CA GLY A 22 21.55 9.78 -2.90
C GLY A 22 20.28 9.32 -3.59
N VAL A 23 19.74 10.19 -4.46
CA VAL A 23 18.51 9.91 -5.22
C VAL A 23 18.88 9.23 -6.53
N GLN A 24 18.18 8.14 -6.84
CA GLN A 24 18.23 7.43 -8.12
C GLN A 24 16.86 7.59 -8.80
N ARG A 25 16.85 7.95 -10.09
CA ARG A 25 15.59 8.11 -10.83
C ARG A 25 15.26 6.84 -11.58
N ALA A 26 14.04 6.33 -11.39
CA ALA A 26 13.52 5.18 -12.11
C ALA A 26 12.41 5.61 -13.07
N LEU A 27 12.41 5.03 -14.27
CA LEU A 27 11.30 5.13 -15.22
C LEU A 27 10.77 3.71 -15.44
N LEU A 28 9.48 3.51 -15.17
CA LEU A 28 8.82 2.24 -15.38
C LEU A 28 7.87 2.41 -16.56
N ASP A 29 8.16 1.75 -17.67
CA ASP A 29 7.23 1.60 -18.79
C ASP A 29 6.72 0.17 -18.80
N MET A 30 5.57 -0.07 -18.16
CA MET A 30 4.98 -1.41 -18.02
C MET A 30 4.33 -1.90 -19.32
N ASN A 31 4.13 -1.01 -20.30
CA ASN A 31 3.65 -1.42 -21.62
C ASN A 31 4.80 -2.05 -22.43
N SER A 32 5.98 -1.44 -22.39
CA SER A 32 7.17 -1.94 -23.09
C SER A 32 7.88 -3.06 -22.31
N ARG A 33 7.80 -3.02 -20.97
CA ARG A 33 8.47 -3.96 -20.05
C ARG A 33 7.51 -4.42 -18.95
N PRO A 34 6.63 -5.41 -19.21
CA PRO A 34 5.60 -5.85 -18.27
C PRO A 34 6.15 -6.35 -16.92
N GLU A 35 7.38 -6.85 -16.88
CA GLU A 35 8.05 -7.29 -15.66
C GLU A 35 8.27 -6.16 -14.63
N LEU A 36 8.30 -4.90 -15.09
CA LEU A 36 8.38 -3.73 -14.21
C LEU A 36 7.11 -3.54 -13.37
N GLY A 37 6.03 -4.25 -13.67
CA GLY A 37 4.84 -4.31 -12.82
C GLY A 37 5.17 -4.78 -11.40
N ALA A 38 6.01 -5.81 -11.26
CA ALA A 38 6.44 -6.29 -9.95
C ALA A 38 7.27 -5.23 -9.19
N CYS A 39 8.08 -4.44 -9.91
CA CYS A 39 8.79 -3.31 -9.32
C CYS A 39 7.83 -2.23 -8.83
N SER A 40 6.83 -1.85 -9.64
CA SER A 40 5.78 -0.89 -9.26
C SER A 40 5.07 -1.34 -7.98
N ASP A 41 4.70 -2.62 -7.86
CA ASP A 41 4.06 -3.16 -6.65
C ASP A 41 4.93 -2.95 -5.39
N VAL A 42 6.22 -3.24 -5.48
CA VAL A 42 7.17 -2.99 -4.39
C VAL A 42 7.31 -1.51 -4.06
N LEU A 43 7.44 -0.64 -5.08
CA LEU A 43 7.64 0.79 -4.87
C LEU A 43 6.45 1.45 -4.17
N TRP A 44 5.23 1.04 -4.52
CA TRP A 44 4.01 1.53 -3.85
C TRP A 44 3.90 1.05 -2.40
N MET A 45 4.28 -0.19 -2.09
CA MET A 45 4.38 -0.66 -0.70
C MET A 45 5.47 0.08 0.08
N LEU A 46 6.65 0.28 -0.51
CA LEU A 46 7.73 1.04 0.12
C LEU A 46 7.31 2.48 0.38
N ARG A 47 6.59 3.14 -0.54
CA ARG A 47 6.03 4.48 -0.32
C ARG A 47 5.13 4.53 0.91
N ARG A 48 4.36 3.46 1.18
CA ARG A 48 3.47 3.37 2.36
C ARG A 48 4.21 3.06 3.66
N LEU A 49 5.30 2.29 3.59
CA LEU A 49 6.02 1.76 4.75
C LEU A 49 7.22 2.59 5.20
N MET A 50 7.91 3.23 4.25
CA MET A 50 9.18 3.91 4.46
C MET A 50 9.01 5.40 4.77
N PRO A 51 10.01 6.05 5.36
CA PRO A 51 10.01 7.51 5.53
C PRO A 51 9.81 8.26 4.22
N HIS A 52 9.22 9.45 4.32
CA HIS A 52 9.01 10.33 3.19
C HIS A 52 10.34 10.59 2.43
N GLY A 53 10.33 10.39 1.11
CA GLY A 53 11.50 10.56 0.24
C GLY A 53 12.26 9.28 -0.07
N ALA A 54 12.02 8.15 0.64
CA ALA A 54 12.68 6.88 0.34
C ALA A 54 12.25 6.28 -1.01
N ALA A 55 10.94 6.32 -1.30
CA ALA A 55 10.34 5.95 -2.57
C ALA A 55 9.26 6.99 -2.90
N ARG A 56 9.60 7.95 -3.77
CA ARG A 56 8.73 9.09 -4.08
C ARG A 56 8.27 9.02 -5.54
N PRO A 57 6.96 8.86 -5.81
CA PRO A 57 6.47 8.96 -7.18
C PRO A 57 6.55 10.42 -7.64
N ILE A 58 7.03 10.61 -8.86
CA ILE A 58 7.06 11.89 -9.59
C ILE A 58 5.90 11.93 -10.58
N MET A 59 5.67 10.81 -11.26
CA MET A 59 4.56 10.60 -12.20
C MET A 59 4.01 9.20 -12.00
N GLY A 60 2.70 9.05 -12.19
CA GLY A 60 1.96 7.82 -11.94
C GLY A 60 1.18 7.89 -10.63
N GLU A 61 0.03 7.25 -10.65
CA GLU A 61 -0.88 7.10 -9.53
C GLU A 61 -1.31 5.63 -9.38
N ARG A 62 -1.63 5.26 -8.14
CA ARG A 62 -2.24 3.98 -7.78
C ARG A 62 -3.49 4.25 -6.97
N LYS A 63 -4.64 3.95 -7.56
CA LYS A 63 -5.98 4.14 -7.01
C LYS A 63 -6.81 2.90 -7.28
N LEU A 64 -7.95 2.77 -6.61
CA LEU A 64 -8.79 1.59 -6.77
C LEU A 64 -9.26 1.48 -8.23
N GLY A 65 -8.98 0.34 -8.87
CA GLY A 65 -9.32 0.10 -10.28
C GLY A 65 -8.43 0.82 -11.30
N GLU A 66 -7.48 1.65 -10.85
CA GLU A 66 -6.60 2.43 -11.72
C GLU A 66 -5.13 2.12 -11.42
N ARG A 67 -4.44 1.62 -12.44
CA ARG A 67 -2.99 1.41 -12.41
C ARG A 67 -2.37 2.17 -13.58
N SER A 68 -1.39 3.02 -13.26
CA SER A 68 -0.64 3.72 -14.30
C SER A 68 0.16 2.73 -15.14
N ILE A 69 0.17 2.89 -16.45
CA ILE A 69 0.98 2.08 -17.37
C ILE A 69 2.43 2.56 -17.45
N GLN A 70 2.67 3.81 -17.06
CA GLN A 70 3.98 4.41 -16.94
C GLN A 70 4.10 5.12 -15.60
N GLU A 71 5.27 5.03 -14.98
CA GLU A 71 5.56 5.67 -13.70
C GLU A 71 6.98 6.27 -13.71
N SER A 72 7.19 7.32 -12.94
CA SER A 72 8.50 7.91 -12.69
C SER A 72 8.71 8.09 -11.19
N TRP A 73 9.89 7.72 -10.70
CA TRP A 73 10.18 7.68 -9.27
C TRP A 73 11.54 8.27 -8.94
N ASP A 74 11.62 8.95 -7.79
CA ASP A 74 12.87 9.25 -7.10
C ASP A 74 13.03 8.26 -5.93
N LEU A 75 14.13 7.51 -5.93
CA LEU A 75 14.42 6.45 -4.96
C LEU A 75 15.68 6.80 -4.16
N ALA A 76 15.58 6.79 -2.84
CA ALA A 76 16.70 7.11 -1.93
C ALA A 76 16.95 5.97 -0.92
N LEU A 77 16.85 4.72 -1.35
CA LEU A 77 16.92 3.55 -0.46
C LEU A 77 18.28 3.43 0.27
N GLY A 78 19.40 3.75 -0.38
CA GLY A 78 20.72 3.77 0.28
C GLY A 78 20.85 4.86 1.34
N THR A 79 20.14 5.98 1.20
CA THR A 79 20.04 7.02 2.24
C THR A 79 19.18 6.55 3.41
N HIS A 80 18.08 5.85 3.12
CA HIS A 80 17.14 5.32 4.12
C HIS A 80 17.39 3.85 4.49
N GLN A 81 18.63 3.38 4.34
CA GLN A 81 18.97 1.96 4.53
C GLN A 81 18.61 1.46 5.94
N ARG A 82 18.81 2.30 6.97
CA ARG A 82 18.43 1.98 8.34
C ARG A 82 16.92 1.68 8.46
N ALA A 83 16.07 2.51 7.86
CA ALA A 83 14.62 2.30 7.91
C ALA A 83 14.22 1.00 7.22
N LEU A 84 14.87 0.66 6.09
CA LEU A 84 14.62 -0.60 5.39
C LEU A 84 15.05 -1.82 6.23
N ILE A 85 16.17 -1.70 6.95
CA ILE A 85 16.62 -2.72 7.90
C ILE A 85 15.64 -2.85 9.06
N GLU A 86 15.11 -1.74 9.58
CA GLU A 86 14.14 -1.72 10.68
C GLU A 86 12.83 -2.45 10.32
N LEU A 87 12.34 -2.31 9.08
CA LEU A 87 11.22 -3.12 8.58
C LEU A 87 11.49 -4.62 8.70
N GLY A 88 12.74 -5.05 8.51
CA GLY A 88 13.15 -6.44 8.64
C GLY A 88 13.09 -7.01 10.06
N TYR A 89 12.90 -6.16 11.08
CA TYR A 89 12.58 -6.61 12.45
C TYR A 89 11.07 -6.71 12.70
N GLU A 90 10.23 -6.10 11.86
CA GLU A 90 8.78 -6.21 11.93
C GLU A 90 8.27 -7.47 11.21
N GLY A 91 8.93 -7.90 10.13
CA GLY A 91 8.52 -9.07 9.36
C GLY A 91 9.56 -9.55 8.35
N VAL A 92 9.27 -10.69 7.72
CA VAL A 92 10.18 -11.31 6.74
C VAL A 92 9.95 -10.82 5.30
N SER A 93 8.78 -10.25 5.00
CA SER A 93 8.45 -9.61 3.71
C SER A 93 7.75 -8.25 3.89
N ILE A 94 7.79 -7.41 2.85
CA ILE A 94 7.12 -6.10 2.87
C ILE A 94 5.59 -6.22 2.97
N GLU A 95 5.03 -7.28 2.36
CA GLU A 95 3.60 -7.58 2.44
C GLU A 95 3.17 -7.89 3.86
N GLN A 96 3.95 -8.72 4.57
CA GLN A 96 3.67 -9.08 5.96
C GLN A 96 3.74 -7.85 6.88
N VAL A 97 4.77 -7.02 6.71
CA VAL A 97 4.90 -5.78 7.50
C VAL A 97 3.73 -4.83 7.22
N LEU A 98 3.32 -4.70 5.96
CA LEU A 98 2.16 -3.89 5.60
C LEU A 98 0.87 -4.45 6.23
N GLU A 99 0.59 -5.75 6.10
CA GLU A 99 -0.57 -6.41 6.72
C GLU A 99 -0.59 -6.16 8.24
N GLN A 100 0.54 -6.34 8.92
CA GLN A 100 0.62 -6.13 10.37
C GLN A 100 0.35 -4.68 10.77
N ARG A 101 0.90 -3.71 10.01
CA ARG A 101 0.67 -2.28 10.28
C ARG A 101 -0.79 -1.89 10.02
N LEU A 102 -1.40 -2.38 8.93
CA LEU A 102 -2.81 -2.14 8.63
C LEU A 102 -3.73 -2.70 9.72
N ARG A 103 -3.46 -3.93 10.20
CA ARG A 103 -4.19 -4.49 11.37
C ARG A 103 -4.01 -3.62 12.61
N ARG A 104 -2.79 -3.22 12.92
CA ARG A 104 -2.52 -2.38 14.10
C ARG A 104 -3.28 -1.06 14.03
N ASP A 105 -3.33 -0.44 12.85
CA ASP A 105 -4.05 0.81 12.63
C ASP A 105 -5.59 0.61 12.80
N ALA A 106 -6.13 -0.51 12.32
CA ALA A 106 -7.57 -0.80 12.36
C ALA A 106 -8.11 -1.32 13.72
N TYR A 107 -7.28 -2.04 14.47
CA TYR A 107 -7.64 -2.59 15.79
C TYR A 107 -7.12 -1.75 16.95
N GLY A 108 -6.40 -0.66 16.66
CA GLY A 108 -5.89 0.24 17.67
C GLY A 108 -7.00 0.97 18.45
N PRO A 109 -6.73 1.42 19.69
CA PRO A 109 -7.73 2.07 20.54
C PRO A 109 -8.22 3.43 20.00
N ARG A 110 -7.52 3.99 18.99
CA ARG A 110 -7.85 5.25 18.32
C ARG A 110 -8.34 5.03 16.89
N ALA A 111 -8.67 3.80 16.51
CA ALA A 111 -9.20 3.49 15.20
C ALA A 111 -10.53 4.23 14.98
N THR A 112 -10.65 4.91 13.85
CA THR A 112 -11.89 5.51 13.37
C THR A 112 -12.38 4.75 12.15
N THR A 113 -13.68 4.79 11.85
CA THR A 113 -14.26 4.11 10.68
C THR A 113 -13.54 4.56 9.40
N ALA A 114 -13.29 5.86 9.26
CA ALA A 114 -12.55 6.41 8.14
C ALA A 114 -11.12 5.82 8.05
N GLY A 115 -10.43 5.66 9.18
CA GLY A 115 -9.11 5.05 9.25
C GLY A 115 -9.12 3.56 8.90
N VAL A 116 -10.11 2.80 9.38
CA VAL A 116 -10.26 1.38 9.02
C VAL A 116 -10.57 1.22 7.53
N LEU A 117 -11.48 2.03 6.97
CA LEU A 117 -11.76 2.02 5.53
C LEU A 117 -10.54 2.39 4.69
N ALA A 118 -9.70 3.32 5.16
CA ALA A 118 -8.42 3.61 4.52
C ALA A 118 -7.50 2.37 4.51
N ALA A 119 -7.51 1.59 5.60
CA ALA A 119 -6.74 0.35 5.67
C ALA A 119 -7.31 -0.74 4.72
N VAL A 120 -8.63 -0.79 4.52
CA VAL A 120 -9.27 -1.63 3.49
C VAL A 120 -8.79 -1.24 2.09
N GLU A 121 -8.75 0.05 1.77
CA GLU A 121 -8.23 0.54 0.49
C GLU A 121 -6.76 0.15 0.29
N ASP A 122 -5.90 0.40 1.29
CA ASP A 122 -4.47 0.05 1.22
C ASP A 122 -4.26 -1.48 1.06
N ALA A 123 -5.02 -2.30 1.77
CA ALA A 123 -4.97 -3.76 1.64
C ALA A 123 -5.35 -4.20 0.21
N THR A 124 -6.42 -3.60 -0.34
CA THR A 124 -6.90 -3.87 -1.69
C THR A 124 -5.86 -3.45 -2.74
N LEU A 125 -5.26 -2.27 -2.58
CA LEU A 125 -4.33 -1.68 -3.55
C LEU A 125 -2.96 -2.37 -3.58
N TYR A 126 -2.42 -2.71 -2.42
CA TYR A 126 -1.01 -3.08 -2.31
C TYR A 126 -0.79 -4.57 -2.07
N LEU A 127 -1.73 -5.25 -1.41
CA LEU A 127 -1.59 -6.68 -1.10
C LEU A 127 -2.39 -7.56 -2.06
N GLY A 128 -3.35 -7.00 -2.79
CA GLY A 128 -4.23 -7.73 -3.71
C GLY A 128 -5.07 -8.83 -3.04
N GLY A 129 -5.05 -8.88 -1.69
CA GLY A 129 -5.62 -9.96 -0.91
C GLY A 129 -7.01 -9.62 -0.40
N ARG A 130 -8.03 -10.31 -0.92
CA ARG A 130 -9.42 -10.19 -0.48
C ARG A 130 -9.60 -10.50 1.01
N ARG A 131 -8.86 -11.48 1.53
CA ARG A 131 -8.99 -11.93 2.94
C ARG A 131 -8.79 -10.78 3.94
N LEU A 132 -7.71 -10.01 3.79
CA LEU A 132 -7.42 -8.91 4.72
C LEU A 132 -8.40 -7.75 4.51
N ALA A 133 -8.74 -7.42 3.26
CA ALA A 133 -9.70 -6.37 2.97
C ALA A 133 -11.08 -6.69 3.58
N ASP A 134 -11.54 -7.95 3.50
CA ASP A 134 -12.81 -8.39 4.09
C ASP A 134 -12.77 -8.39 5.62
N GLU A 135 -11.66 -8.86 6.22
CA GLU A 135 -11.43 -8.79 7.67
C GLU A 135 -11.51 -7.34 8.18
N LEU A 136 -10.80 -6.42 7.53
CA LEU A 136 -10.80 -5.00 7.88
C LEU A 136 -12.16 -4.33 7.57
N GLY A 137 -12.87 -4.79 6.54
CA GLY A 137 -14.20 -4.33 6.20
C GLY A 137 -15.24 -4.65 7.29
N ALA A 138 -15.25 -5.89 7.78
CA ALA A 138 -16.07 -6.27 8.94
C ALA A 138 -15.72 -5.42 10.17
N ARG A 139 -14.42 -5.19 10.41
CA ARG A 139 -13.96 -4.30 11.49
C ARG A 139 -14.44 -2.86 11.31
N ALA A 140 -14.53 -2.35 10.09
CA ALA A 140 -15.02 -1.00 9.84
C ALA A 140 -16.49 -0.84 10.29
N LEU A 141 -17.32 -1.87 10.08
CA LEU A 141 -18.71 -1.87 10.55
C LEU A 141 -18.81 -1.85 12.08
N GLU A 142 -17.96 -2.62 12.77
CA GLU A 142 -17.91 -2.61 14.24
C GLU A 142 -17.52 -1.24 14.79
N VAL A 143 -16.50 -0.61 14.20
CA VAL A 143 -16.05 0.73 14.61
C VAL A 143 -17.14 1.77 14.33
N LEU A 144 -17.79 1.69 13.18
CA LEU A 144 -18.89 2.60 12.81
C LEU A 144 -20.06 2.51 13.79
N ALA A 145 -20.44 1.29 14.20
CA ALA A 145 -21.51 1.08 15.17
C ALA A 145 -21.16 1.63 16.57
N ALA A 146 -19.87 1.69 16.91
CA ALA A 146 -19.39 2.20 18.20
C ALA A 146 -19.08 3.71 18.20
N GLU A 147 -18.87 4.32 17.03
CA GLU A 147 -18.56 5.75 16.88
C GLU A 147 -19.73 6.63 17.32
N ARG A 148 -19.43 7.63 18.15
CA ARG A 148 -20.43 8.54 18.74
C ARG A 148 -20.37 9.96 18.17
N THR A 149 -19.49 10.20 17.21
CA THR A 149 -19.32 11.49 16.54
C THR A 149 -19.56 11.35 15.04
N VAL A 150 -20.05 12.42 14.42
CA VAL A 150 -20.25 12.53 12.97
C VAL A 150 -19.09 13.22 12.25
N ASP A 151 -18.05 13.65 12.97
CA ASP A 151 -16.94 14.44 12.41
C ASP A 151 -16.26 13.74 11.22
N GLY A 152 -16.21 12.40 11.23
CA GLY A 152 -15.63 11.59 10.16
C GLY A 152 -16.58 11.21 9.02
N ALA A 153 -17.88 11.54 9.11
CA ALA A 153 -18.90 11.01 8.21
C ALA A 153 -18.67 11.34 6.72
N PRO A 154 -18.24 12.56 6.32
CA PRO A 154 -17.96 12.85 4.91
C PRO A 154 -16.85 11.96 4.33
N GLU A 155 -15.80 11.71 5.11
CA GLU A 155 -14.67 10.88 4.70
C GLU A 155 -15.07 9.41 4.63
N VAL A 156 -15.84 8.90 5.60
CA VAL A 156 -16.42 7.55 5.56
C VAL A 156 -17.23 7.35 4.28
N LEU A 157 -18.14 8.28 3.96
CA LEU A 157 -18.97 8.20 2.77
C LEU A 157 -18.15 8.21 1.47
N ARG A 158 -17.12 9.06 1.40
CA ARG A 158 -16.21 9.14 0.24
C ARG A 158 -15.50 7.80 0.01
N ARG A 159 -14.98 7.18 1.07
CA ARG A 159 -14.23 5.91 1.01
C ARG A 159 -15.12 4.73 0.66
N VAL A 160 -16.28 4.59 1.32
CA VAL A 160 -17.25 3.52 1.01
C VAL A 160 -17.70 3.60 -0.44
N ARG A 161 -17.99 4.80 -0.96
CA ARG A 161 -18.36 4.96 -2.38
C ARG A 161 -17.26 4.52 -3.33
N GLY A 162 -16.00 4.86 -3.05
CA GLY A 162 -14.85 4.41 -3.84
C GLY A 162 -14.69 2.89 -3.83
N LEU A 163 -14.75 2.27 -2.65
CA LEU A 163 -14.67 0.81 -2.47
C LEU A 163 -15.82 0.09 -3.16
N LEU A 164 -17.06 0.58 -3.00
CA LEU A 164 -18.24 0.02 -3.66
C LEU A 164 -18.15 0.10 -5.19
N ALA A 165 -17.70 1.25 -5.71
CA ALA A 165 -17.49 1.42 -7.16
C ALA A 165 -16.46 0.43 -7.69
N TYR A 166 -15.37 0.22 -6.95
CA TYR A 166 -14.35 -0.77 -7.29
C TYR A 166 -14.88 -2.21 -7.26
N TYR A 167 -15.49 -2.64 -6.15
CA TYR A 167 -15.94 -4.03 -6.02
C TYR A 167 -17.02 -4.40 -7.04
N ARG A 168 -17.86 -3.44 -7.46
CA ARG A 168 -18.86 -3.68 -8.52
C ARG A 168 -18.27 -3.98 -9.89
N THR A 169 -17.06 -3.51 -10.17
CA THR A 169 -16.41 -3.70 -11.48
C THR A 169 -15.31 -4.75 -11.44
N ALA A 170 -14.66 -4.92 -10.29
CA ALA A 170 -13.49 -5.78 -10.15
C ALA A 170 -13.81 -7.21 -9.65
N GLU A 171 -14.91 -7.40 -8.92
CA GLU A 171 -15.24 -8.69 -8.29
C GLU A 171 -16.60 -9.21 -8.79
N PRO A 172 -16.74 -10.54 -8.98
CA PRO A 172 -18.01 -11.13 -9.41
C PRO A 172 -19.09 -11.10 -8.31
N VAL A 173 -18.67 -11.01 -7.04
CA VAL A 173 -19.56 -11.00 -5.87
C VAL A 173 -19.06 -9.96 -4.88
N LEU A 174 -19.95 -9.06 -4.48
CA LEU A 174 -19.65 -8.03 -3.49
C LEU A 174 -19.24 -8.65 -2.15
N PRO A 175 -18.25 -8.07 -1.44
CA PRO A 175 -17.94 -8.45 -0.08
C PRO A 175 -19.17 -8.34 0.83
N PRO A 176 -19.39 -9.28 1.77
CA PRO A 176 -20.57 -9.25 2.65
C PRO A 176 -20.70 -8.03 3.57
N TRP A 177 -19.59 -7.30 3.79
CA TRP A 177 -19.56 -6.11 4.66
C TRP A 177 -19.94 -4.82 3.92
N VAL A 178 -20.03 -4.85 2.58
CA VAL A 178 -20.40 -3.74 1.70
C VAL A 178 -21.89 -3.74 1.45
#